data_AF-A0A818IER3-F1
#
_entry.id   AF-A0A818IER3-F1
#
_cell.length_a   1.000
_cell.length_b   1.000
_cell.length_c   1.000
_cell.angle_alpha   90.00
_cell.angle_beta   90.00
_cell.angle_gamma   90.00
#
_symmetry.space_group_name_H-M   'P 1'
#
loop_
_entity.id
_entity.type
_entity.pdbx_description
1 polymer ?
#
loop_
_entity_poly.entity_id
_entity_poly.type
_entity_poly.pdbx_seq_one_letter_code
_entity_poly.pdbx_strand_id
1 'polypeptide(L)'
;MEIIVATCNDRVRNNGEIGIDCDGPCVKRCNGAACSSRDDCWSGVCGTNQTCSVPMCSDNIQNGLEAGVDCGWGCPLQCESQFCTLDIDCKSSVCWSQTCQ
;
A
#
# COMPACT_ATOMS: atom_id res chain seq x y z
N MET A 1 4.11 5.60 -26.70
CA MET A 1 3.53 6.45 -25.65
C MET A 1 2.60 5.53 -24.88
N GLU A 2 3.08 4.96 -23.79
CA GLU A 2 2.22 4.09 -22.99
C GLU A 2 1.17 4.97 -22.32
N ILE A 3 -0.09 4.68 -22.62
CA ILE A 3 -1.21 5.24 -21.88
C ILE A 3 -1.23 4.46 -20.58
N ILE A 4 -0.63 5.04 -19.54
CA ILE A 4 -0.80 4.55 -18.18
C ILE A 4 -2.28 4.72 -17.89
N VAL A 5 -3.04 3.63 -18.00
CA VAL A 5 -4.47 3.64 -17.72
C VAL A 5 -4.58 3.98 -16.25
N ALA A 6 -5.14 5.15 -15.94
CA ALA A 6 -5.27 5.60 -14.56
C ALA A 6 -6.05 4.56 -13.75
N THR A 7 -5.42 3.97 -12.74
CA THR A 7 -6.07 3.01 -11.83
C THR A 7 -5.86 3.44 -10.40
N CYS A 8 -6.82 3.13 -9.53
CA CYS A 8 -6.77 3.40 -8.09
C CYS A 8 -5.80 2.48 -7.32
N ASN A 9 -4.69 2.11 -7.94
CA ASN A 9 -3.66 1.20 -7.45
C ASN A 9 -2.39 1.25 -8.33
N ASP A 10 -2.14 2.33 -9.06
CA ASP A 10 -0.94 2.53 -9.90
C ASP A 10 0.21 3.25 -9.18
N ARG A 11 0.00 3.63 -7.92
CA ARG A 11 0.94 4.36 -7.05
C ARG A 11 1.29 5.75 -7.55
N VAL A 12 0.46 6.34 -8.42
CA VAL A 12 0.64 7.68 -8.98
C VAL A 12 -0.62 8.50 -8.83
N ARG A 13 -0.53 9.66 -8.15
CA ARG A 13 -1.64 10.61 -8.10
C ARG A 13 -1.96 11.16 -9.50
N ASN A 14 -3.03 10.68 -10.12
CA ASN A 14 -3.43 11.10 -11.47
C ASN A 14 -4.96 11.17 -11.62
N ASN A 15 -5.46 11.54 -12.81
CA ASN A 15 -6.87 11.47 -13.21
C ASN A 15 -7.94 11.99 -12.22
N GLY A 16 -7.62 13.00 -11.42
CA GLY A 16 -8.56 13.60 -10.46
C GLY A 16 -8.57 12.97 -9.06
N GLU A 17 -7.61 12.09 -8.75
CA GLU A 17 -7.39 11.59 -7.40
C GLU A 17 -6.98 12.71 -6.42
N ILE A 18 -7.45 12.60 -5.18
CA ILE A 18 -7.12 13.56 -4.13
C ILE A 18 -5.78 13.19 -3.50
N GLY A 19 -5.57 11.92 -3.16
CA GLY A 19 -4.28 11.35 -2.78
C GLY A 19 -3.72 10.44 -3.86
N ILE A 20 -2.63 9.74 -3.58
CA ILE A 20 -2.13 8.68 -4.47
C ILE A 20 -3.10 7.50 -4.38
N ASP A 21 -3.73 7.10 -5.48
CA ASP A 21 -4.66 5.95 -5.56
C ASP A 21 -5.91 6.04 -4.65
N CYS A 22 -6.26 7.23 -4.17
CA CYS A 22 -7.36 7.39 -3.21
C CYS A 22 -8.17 8.67 -3.39
N ASP A 23 -9.46 8.57 -3.01
CA ASP A 23 -10.50 9.58 -3.17
C ASP A 23 -10.70 10.06 -4.63
N GLY A 24 -11.61 11.02 -4.82
CA GLY A 24 -11.97 11.53 -6.14
C GLY A 24 -12.67 10.44 -6.97
N PRO A 25 -12.08 9.96 -8.08
CA PRO A 25 -12.61 8.84 -8.85
C PRO A 25 -12.47 7.48 -8.14
N CYS A 26 -11.63 7.39 -7.10
CA CYS A 26 -11.38 6.14 -6.39
C CYS A 26 -12.40 5.90 -5.27
N VAL A 27 -12.89 4.65 -5.21
CA VAL A 27 -13.87 4.22 -4.19
C VAL A 27 -13.26 4.26 -2.80
N LYS A 28 -11.97 3.90 -2.68
CA LYS A 28 -11.25 3.92 -1.42
C LYS A 28 -10.83 5.35 -1.05
N ARG A 29 -10.97 5.67 0.23
CA ARG A 29 -10.70 6.96 0.83
C ARG A 29 -9.25 7.08 1.28
N CYS A 30 -8.75 8.31 1.24
CA CYS A 30 -7.42 8.62 1.77
C CYS A 30 -7.40 8.67 3.31
N ASN A 31 -6.19 8.65 3.87
CA ASN A 31 -5.97 8.76 5.32
C ASN A 31 -6.66 10.01 5.90
N GLY A 32 -7.27 9.88 7.07
CA GLY A 32 -8.01 10.93 7.78
C GLY A 32 -9.46 11.13 7.30
N ALA A 33 -9.88 10.51 6.19
CA ALA A 33 -11.27 10.52 5.76
C ALA A 33 -12.14 9.63 6.65
N ALA A 34 -13.43 9.96 6.75
CA ALA A 34 -14.37 9.13 7.51
C ALA A 34 -14.57 7.75 6.84
N CYS A 35 -14.66 6.71 7.66
CA CYS A 35 -14.87 5.33 7.24
C CYS A 35 -15.83 4.60 8.18
N SER A 36 -16.51 3.58 7.66
CA SER A 36 -17.37 2.67 8.42
C SER A 36 -16.77 1.27 8.49
N SER A 37 -15.93 0.91 7.52
CA SER A 37 -15.27 -0.38 7.42
C SER A 37 -13.85 -0.23 6.88
N ARG A 38 -13.03 -1.26 7.07
CA ARG A 38 -11.67 -1.32 6.50
C ARG A 38 -11.64 -1.19 4.97
N ASP A 39 -12.69 -1.65 4.29
CA ASP A 39 -12.76 -1.68 2.83
C ASP A 39 -12.97 -0.28 2.24
N ASP A 40 -13.43 0.66 3.07
CA ASP A 40 -13.57 2.07 2.69
C ASP A 40 -12.21 2.76 2.56
N CYS A 41 -11.17 2.25 3.22
CA CYS A 41 -9.88 2.92 3.33
C CYS A 41 -8.86 2.35 2.35
N TRP A 42 -8.09 3.23 1.71
CA TRP A 42 -6.96 2.82 0.88
C TRP A 42 -5.92 2.02 1.68
N SER A 43 -5.67 2.44 2.93
CA SER A 43 -4.82 1.71 3.88
C SER A 43 -5.38 0.35 4.29
N GLY A 44 -6.65 0.05 4.02
CA GLY A 44 -7.30 -1.13 4.56
C GLY A 44 -7.50 -1.07 6.08
N VAL A 45 -7.38 0.12 6.70
CA VAL A 45 -7.53 0.30 8.15
C VAL A 45 -8.49 1.45 8.43
N CYS A 46 -9.65 1.10 8.98
CA CYS A 46 -10.57 2.06 9.57
C CYS A 46 -10.34 2.12 11.08
N GLY A 47 -9.80 3.24 11.56
CA GLY A 47 -9.45 3.44 12.96
C GLY A 47 -10.66 3.53 13.90
N THR A 48 -10.40 3.46 15.20
CA THR A 48 -11.45 3.53 16.25
C THR A 48 -12.20 4.86 16.28
N ASN A 49 -11.59 5.91 15.74
CA ASN A 49 -12.20 7.22 15.55
C ASN A 49 -13.04 7.32 14.26
N GLN A 50 -13.32 6.19 13.59
CA GLN A 50 -14.06 6.13 12.32
C GLN A 50 -13.39 6.93 11.20
N THR A 51 -12.05 6.95 11.20
CA THR A 51 -11.27 7.56 10.11
C THR A 51 -10.22 6.61 9.57
N CYS A 52 -9.87 6.76 8.29
CA CYS A 52 -8.85 5.94 7.67
C CYS A 52 -7.48 6.22 8.30
N SER A 53 -6.87 5.18 8.85
CA SER A 53 -5.54 5.27 9.46
C SER A 53 -4.47 5.25 8.39
N VAL A 54 -3.31 5.84 8.70
CA VAL A 54 -2.11 5.74 7.85
C VAL A 54 -1.60 4.28 7.88
N PRO A 55 -1.20 3.71 6.73
CA PRO A 55 -0.45 2.44 6.66
C PRO A 55 0.74 2.43 7.63
N MET A 56 0.94 1.35 8.38
CA MET A 56 2.06 1.24 9.31
C MET A 56 2.79 -0.08 9.08
N CYS A 57 4.13 -0.02 9.08
CA CYS A 57 5.05 -1.18 9.02
C CYS A 57 5.04 -2.09 10.25
N SER A 58 3.94 -2.14 10.99
CA SER A 58 3.76 -2.92 12.22
C SER A 58 2.28 -3.13 12.55
N ASP A 59 1.37 -3.00 11.58
CA ASP A 59 -0.07 -3.16 11.75
C ASP A 59 -0.59 -4.55 11.34
N ASN A 60 0.30 -5.44 10.90
CA ASN A 60 0.05 -6.79 10.39
C ASN A 60 -0.84 -6.82 9.15
N ILE A 61 -0.85 -5.74 8.35
CA ILE A 61 -1.64 -5.64 7.13
C ILE A 61 -0.73 -5.21 5.99
N GLN A 62 -0.58 -6.03 4.96
CA GLN A 62 0.12 -5.64 3.73
C GLN A 62 -0.62 -4.49 3.03
N ASN A 63 -0.18 -3.25 3.28
CA ASN A 63 -0.81 -2.04 2.76
C ASN A 63 0.24 -0.97 2.36
N GLY A 64 -0.21 0.09 1.70
CA GLY A 64 0.64 1.20 1.33
C GLY A 64 1.85 0.83 0.45
N LEU A 65 3.06 1.07 0.97
CA LEU A 65 4.33 0.86 0.27
C LEU A 65 5.02 -0.46 0.66
N GLU A 66 4.32 -1.32 1.40
CA GLU A 66 4.86 -2.60 1.82
C GLU A 66 4.97 -3.58 0.65
N ALA A 67 6.02 -4.39 0.67
CA ALA A 67 6.22 -5.49 -0.28
C ALA A 67 5.60 -6.77 0.27
N GLY A 68 5.81 -7.08 1.55
CA GLY A 68 5.14 -8.15 2.30
C GLY A 68 4.37 -7.55 3.48
N VAL A 69 3.82 -8.38 4.36
CA VAL A 69 3.14 -7.88 5.58
C VAL A 69 4.18 -7.22 6.49
N ASP A 70 4.01 -5.92 6.77
CA ASP A 70 4.87 -5.11 7.65
C ASP A 70 6.35 -5.07 7.21
N CYS A 71 6.64 -5.30 5.93
CA CYS A 71 8.02 -5.36 5.44
C CYS A 71 8.18 -4.93 3.98
N GLY A 72 9.41 -4.57 3.61
CA GLY A 72 9.79 -4.19 2.25
C GLY A 72 10.52 -2.86 2.21
N TRP A 73 10.80 -2.35 1.02
CA TRP A 73 11.57 -1.11 0.88
C TRP A 73 10.92 0.12 1.53
N GLY A 74 9.58 0.17 1.56
CA GLY A 74 8.83 1.23 2.24
C GLY A 74 8.93 1.21 3.77
N CYS A 75 9.56 0.18 4.35
CA CYS A 75 9.60 -0.08 5.78
C CYS A 75 11.03 -0.20 6.33
N PRO A 76 11.23 0.04 7.63
CA PRO A 76 12.53 -0.20 8.28
C PRO A 76 12.97 -1.66 8.22
N LEU A 77 12.01 -2.59 8.17
CA LEU A 77 12.26 -4.01 8.08
C LEU A 77 12.14 -4.47 6.62
N GLN A 78 13.21 -5.09 6.11
CA GLN A 78 13.17 -5.81 4.84
C GLN A 78 12.54 -7.19 5.03
N CYS A 79 11.84 -7.65 4.00
CA CYS A 79 11.16 -8.94 4.01
C CYS A 79 12.14 -10.12 4.02
N GLU A 80 11.75 -11.20 4.67
CA GLU A 80 12.44 -12.49 4.70
C GLU A 80 11.39 -13.58 4.45
N SER A 81 11.58 -14.40 3.41
CA SER A 81 10.60 -15.43 2.99
C SER A 81 9.16 -14.91 2.70
N GLN A 82 8.99 -13.60 2.47
CA GLN A 82 7.70 -12.98 2.13
C GLN A 82 7.67 -12.48 0.68
N PHE A 83 6.53 -11.94 0.25
CA PHE A 83 6.36 -11.34 -1.08
C PHE A 83 7.36 -10.19 -1.30
N CYS A 84 7.83 -10.08 -2.53
CA CYS A 84 8.70 -9.01 -2.97
C CYS A 84 8.39 -8.64 -4.42
N THR A 85 8.65 -7.38 -4.77
CA THR A 85 8.59 -6.91 -6.15
C THR A 85 9.99 -6.61 -6.68
N LEU A 86 10.87 -6.14 -5.80
CA LEU A 86 12.24 -5.74 -6.08
C LEU A 86 13.20 -6.44 -5.13
N ASP A 87 14.44 -6.62 -5.57
CA ASP A 87 15.51 -7.17 -4.75
C ASP A 87 15.69 -6.41 -3.43
N ILE A 88 15.54 -5.07 -3.47
CA ILE A 88 15.69 -4.21 -2.29
C ILE A 88 14.61 -4.42 -1.22
N ASP A 89 13.48 -5.04 -1.56
CA ASP A 89 12.45 -5.43 -0.59
C ASP A 89 12.95 -6.53 0.35
N CYS A 90 13.93 -7.31 -0.09
CA CYS A 90 14.42 -8.49 0.59
C CYS A 90 15.69 -8.19 1.39
N LYS A 91 15.75 -8.78 2.58
CA LYS A 91 16.97 -8.74 3.41
C LYS A 91 18.17 -9.36 2.72
N SER A 92 17.94 -10.38 1.89
CA SER A 92 18.96 -11.03 1.06
C SER A 92 19.36 -10.24 -0.18
N SER A 93 18.63 -9.18 -0.52
CA SER A 93 18.71 -8.51 -1.82
C SER A 93 18.41 -9.43 -3.01
N VAL A 94 17.63 -10.51 -2.80
CA VAL A 94 17.23 -11.45 -3.85
C VAL A 94 15.73 -11.66 -3.81
N CYS A 95 15.03 -11.08 -4.78
CA CYS A 95 13.63 -11.35 -5.03
C CYS A 95 13.50 -12.39 -6.15
N TRP A 96 13.19 -13.64 -5.81
CA TRP A 96 13.03 -14.71 -6.79
C TRP A 96 11.61 -15.26 -6.78
N SER A 97 10.97 -15.32 -7.95
CA SER A 97 9.60 -15.83 -8.08
C SER A 97 8.60 -15.14 -7.14
N GLN A 98 8.72 -13.82 -6.95
CA GLN A 98 7.91 -13.00 -6.02
C GLN A 98 8.06 -13.42 -4.55
N THR A 99 9.19 -14.01 -4.16
CA THR A 99 9.47 -14.37 -2.76
C THR A 99 10.92 -14.06 -2.42
N CYS A 100 11.12 -13.39 -1.28
CA CYS A 100 12.46 -13.13 -0.75
C CYS A 100 13.15 -14.44 -0.39
N GLN A 101 14.35 -14.63 -0.96
CA GLN A 101 15.21 -15.77 -0.64
C GLN A 101 16.09 -15.50 0.58
#